data_AF-Q8IS71-F1
#
_entry.id   AF-Q8IS71-F1
#
_cell.length_a   1.000
_cell.length_b   1.000
_cell.length_c   1.000
_cell.angle_alpha   90.00
_cell.angle_beta   90.00
_cell.angle_gamma   90.00
#
_symmetry.space_group_name_H-M   'P 1'
#
loop_
_entity.id
_entity.type
_entity.pdbx_description
1 polymer ?
#
loop_
_entity_poly.entity_id
_entity_poly.type
_entity_poly.pdbx_seq_one_letter_code
_entity_poly.pdbx_strand_id
1 'polypeptide(L)'
;GWLVRTARAVDARLYEASQKGAKNFLLEGVLNALEQEDYCHFEVQFEVAHNPIHYLVGGRFTHSMSSLEYTSYDPLFFLHHSNVERQFALWQALQKHRGLPTRPNCGLNLFHNPMEPFGCAHHPA
;
A
#
# COMPACT_ATOMS: atom_id res chain seq x y z
N GLY A 1 25.30 -13.38 19.82
CA GLY A 1 24.09 -12.55 19.68
C GLY A 1 23.14 -13.24 18.73
N TRP A 2 21.85 -13.31 19.06
CA TRP A 2 20.84 -13.93 18.19
C TRP A 2 20.50 -12.99 17.03
N LEU A 3 20.57 -13.47 15.79
CA LEU A 3 20.15 -12.72 14.61
C LEU A 3 18.62 -12.64 14.60
N VAL A 4 18.06 -11.43 14.70
CA VAL A 4 16.62 -11.21 14.50
C VAL A 4 16.33 -11.34 13.01
N ARG A 5 15.40 -12.22 12.64
CA ARG A 5 14.93 -12.40 11.27
C ARG A 5 13.45 -12.08 11.19
N THR A 6 13.03 -11.49 10.08
CA THR A 6 11.61 -11.36 9.78
C THR A 6 11.01 -12.74 9.48
N ALA A 7 9.76 -12.93 9.91
CA ALA A 7 9.00 -14.15 9.65
C ALA A 7 7.54 -13.78 9.36
N ARG A 8 6.83 -14.68 8.67
CA ARG A 8 5.43 -14.48 8.27
C ARG A 8 4.54 -15.51 8.96
N ALA A 9 3.44 -15.08 9.55
CA ALA A 9 2.40 -15.95 10.09
C ALA A 9 1.10 -15.75 9.30
N VAL A 10 1.09 -16.26 8.06
CA VAL A 10 0.04 -15.97 7.07
C VAL A 10 -1.34 -16.37 7.57
N ASP A 11 -2.27 -15.42 7.53
CA ASP A 11 -3.66 -15.58 7.92
C ASP A 11 -4.48 -16.23 6.79
N ALA A 12 -5.36 -17.18 7.13
CA ALA A 12 -6.17 -17.93 6.17
C ALA A 12 -7.05 -17.04 5.30
N ARG A 13 -7.49 -15.88 5.82
CA ARG A 13 -8.33 -14.91 5.10
C ARG A 13 -7.68 -14.38 3.82
N LEU A 14 -6.34 -14.39 3.75
CA LEU A 14 -5.61 -14.03 2.53
C LEU A 14 -5.99 -14.93 1.35
N TYR A 15 -6.13 -16.23 1.61
CA TYR A 15 -6.46 -17.22 0.59
C TYR A 15 -7.97 -17.35 0.39
N GLU A 16 -8.76 -17.21 1.45
CA GLU A 16 -10.23 -17.21 1.37
C GLU A 16 -10.74 -16.10 0.44
N ALA A 17 -10.11 -14.91 0.46
CA ALA A 17 -10.43 -13.83 -0.46
C ALA A 17 -10.26 -14.21 -1.95
N SER A 18 -9.43 -15.20 -2.25
CA SER A 18 -9.18 -15.66 -3.62
C SER A 18 -10.06 -16.85 -4.05
N GLN A 19 -10.86 -17.41 -3.15
CA GLN A 19 -11.67 -18.60 -3.45
C GLN A 19 -12.87 -18.26 -4.34
N LYS A 20 -13.15 -19.15 -5.29
CA LYS A 20 -14.28 -18.99 -6.23
C LYS A 20 -15.61 -18.95 -5.47
N GLY A 21 -16.36 -17.88 -5.65
CA GLY A 21 -17.66 -17.67 -4.99
C GLY A 21 -17.57 -16.98 -3.63
N ALA A 22 -16.36 -16.77 -3.09
CA ALA A 22 -16.16 -15.91 -1.93
C ALA A 22 -16.08 -14.44 -2.35
N LYS A 23 -16.53 -13.56 -1.44
CA LYS A 23 -16.43 -12.12 -1.59
C LYS A 23 -14.96 -11.72 -1.42
N ASN A 24 -14.33 -11.18 -2.47
CA ASN A 24 -12.93 -10.77 -2.43
C ASN A 24 -12.80 -9.35 -1.87
N PHE A 25 -12.72 -9.23 -0.55
CA PHE A 25 -12.61 -7.93 0.12
C PHE A 25 -11.33 -7.17 -0.26
N LEU A 26 -10.26 -7.86 -0.67
CA LEU A 26 -9.03 -7.21 -1.15
C LEU A 26 -9.28 -6.50 -2.48
N LEU A 27 -9.96 -7.18 -3.42
CA LEU A 27 -10.35 -6.59 -4.69
C LEU A 27 -11.35 -5.44 -4.48
N GLU A 28 -12.34 -5.63 -3.62
CA GLU A 28 -13.35 -4.62 -3.36
C GLU A 28 -12.79 -3.35 -2.73
N GLY A 29 -11.83 -3.46 -1.81
CA GLY A 29 -11.14 -2.30 -1.26
C GLY A 29 -10.47 -1.48 -2.36
N VAL A 30 -9.79 -2.14 -3.30
CA VAL A 30 -9.15 -1.48 -4.44
C VAL A 30 -10.20 -0.88 -5.39
N LEU A 31 -11.28 -1.61 -5.71
CA LEU A 31 -12.34 -1.09 -6.57
C LEU A 31 -13.01 0.15 -5.96
N ASN A 32 -13.31 0.13 -4.66
CA ASN A 32 -13.86 1.26 -3.94
C ASN A 32 -12.92 2.48 -3.96
N ALA A 33 -11.60 2.26 -3.82
CA ALA A 33 -10.61 3.33 -3.99
C ALA A 33 -10.62 3.88 -5.42
N LEU A 34 -10.62 3.01 -6.44
CA LEU A 34 -10.60 3.41 -7.86
C LEU A 34 -11.87 4.15 -8.31
N GLU A 35 -12.99 3.99 -7.59
CA GLU A 35 -14.21 4.75 -7.81
C GLU A 35 -14.11 6.21 -7.35
N GLN A 36 -13.20 6.53 -6.43
CA GLN A 36 -13.06 7.89 -5.93
C GLN A 36 -12.51 8.83 -7.01
N GLU A 37 -13.16 9.98 -7.20
CA GLU A 37 -12.81 10.98 -8.21
C GLU A 37 -11.94 12.11 -7.66
N ASP A 38 -11.92 12.29 -6.35
CA ASP A 38 -11.08 13.26 -5.65
C ASP A 38 -9.84 12.55 -5.09
N TYR A 39 -8.67 13.19 -5.19
CA TYR A 39 -7.41 12.58 -4.75
C TYR A 39 -7.42 12.25 -3.25
N CYS A 40 -8.03 13.09 -2.41
CA CYS A 40 -8.01 12.92 -0.96
C CYS A 40 -8.90 11.76 -0.53
N HIS A 41 -10.06 11.61 -1.16
CA HIS A 41 -10.91 10.45 -0.93
C HIS A 41 -10.26 9.16 -1.48
N PHE A 42 -9.63 9.25 -2.65
CA PHE A 42 -8.87 8.14 -3.23
C PHE A 42 -7.76 7.68 -2.27
N GLU A 43 -6.91 8.60 -1.81
CA GLU A 43 -5.71 8.30 -1.02
C GLU A 43 -6.05 7.59 0.29
N VAL A 44 -7.09 8.03 1.00
CA VAL A 44 -7.55 7.37 2.24
C VAL A 44 -8.04 5.95 1.97
N GLN A 45 -8.87 5.74 0.94
CA GLN A 45 -9.37 4.40 0.61
C GLN A 45 -8.26 3.49 0.07
N PHE A 46 -7.34 4.07 -0.70
CA PHE A 46 -6.18 3.40 -1.25
C PHE A 46 -5.23 2.91 -0.15
N GLU A 47 -4.94 3.75 0.84
CA GLU A 47 -4.17 3.35 2.01
C GLU A 47 -4.93 2.28 2.82
N VAL A 48 -6.22 2.45 3.08
CA VAL A 48 -6.99 1.41 3.80
C VAL A 48 -7.02 0.09 3.04
N ALA A 49 -7.09 0.10 1.71
CA ALA A 49 -7.09 -1.09 0.87
C ALA A 49 -5.72 -1.79 0.77
N HIS A 50 -4.60 -1.07 1.00
CA HIS A 50 -3.26 -1.67 0.99
C HIS A 50 -2.91 -2.38 2.31
N ASN A 51 -3.44 -1.88 3.43
CA ASN A 51 -3.16 -2.37 4.79
C ASN A 51 -3.40 -3.87 5.01
N PRO A 52 -4.47 -4.50 4.48
CA PRO A 52 -4.75 -5.91 4.71
C PRO A 52 -3.61 -6.85 4.31
N ILE A 53 -2.85 -6.58 3.25
CA ILE A 53 -1.74 -7.46 2.85
C ILE A 53 -0.63 -7.45 3.92
N HIS A 54 -0.28 -6.28 4.45
CA HIS A 54 0.67 -6.16 5.57
C HIS A 54 0.23 -7.01 6.76
N TYR A 55 -1.02 -6.82 7.18
CA TYR A 55 -1.57 -7.51 8.35
C TYR A 55 -1.70 -9.02 8.15
N LEU A 56 -2.25 -9.46 7.01
CA LEU A 56 -2.55 -10.87 6.75
C LEU A 56 -1.30 -11.68 6.42
N VAL A 57 -0.26 -11.07 5.82
CA VAL A 57 1.01 -11.75 5.56
C VAL A 57 1.87 -11.81 6.82
N GLY A 58 1.94 -10.70 7.58
CA GLY A 58 2.75 -10.65 8.80
C GLY A 58 2.15 -11.47 9.95
N GLY A 59 0.84 -11.34 10.15
CA GLY A 59 0.08 -12.01 11.19
C GLY A 59 0.58 -11.67 12.59
N ARG A 60 0.61 -12.67 13.47
CA ARG A 60 0.91 -12.52 14.90
C ARG A 60 2.39 -12.29 15.26
N PHE A 61 3.30 -12.31 14.29
CA PHE A 61 4.73 -12.14 14.55
C PHE A 61 5.10 -10.66 14.66
N THR A 62 5.88 -10.31 15.68
CA THR A 62 6.31 -8.93 15.96
C THR A 62 7.28 -8.39 14.91
N HIS A 63 8.22 -9.22 14.45
CA HIS A 63 9.15 -8.90 13.37
C HIS A 63 8.60 -9.42 12.04
N SER A 64 7.60 -8.73 11.49
CA SER A 64 6.93 -9.16 10.27
C SER A 64 6.34 -7.98 9.50
N MET A 65 5.65 -8.28 8.40
CA MET A 65 4.91 -7.28 7.63
C MET A 65 3.74 -6.61 8.37
N SER A 66 3.32 -7.13 9.53
CA SER A 66 2.23 -6.53 10.32
C SER A 66 2.69 -5.37 11.23
N SER A 67 4.00 -5.12 11.31
CA SER A 67 4.61 -4.02 12.07
C SER A 67 5.29 -3.05 11.11
N LEU A 68 5.00 -1.75 11.23
CA LEU A 68 5.62 -0.72 10.40
C LEU A 68 7.13 -0.59 10.62
N GLU A 69 7.59 -0.91 11.84
CA GLU A 69 8.99 -0.88 12.22
C GLU A 69 9.83 -1.93 11.48
N TYR A 70 9.22 -3.05 11.07
CA TYR A 70 9.92 -4.19 10.48
C TYR A 70 9.44 -4.59 9.07
N THR A 71 8.32 -4.05 8.59
CA THR A 71 7.69 -4.47 7.33
C THR A 71 8.63 -4.35 6.14
N SER A 72 9.45 -3.29 6.06
CA SER A 72 10.37 -3.04 4.95
C SER A 72 11.57 -4.01 4.90
N TYR A 73 11.81 -4.78 5.96
CA TYR A 73 12.87 -5.80 5.99
C TYR A 73 12.43 -7.15 5.39
N ASP A 74 11.14 -7.32 5.11
CA ASP A 74 10.63 -8.48 4.39
C ASP A 74 10.60 -8.17 2.87
N PRO A 75 11.24 -8.96 1.99
CA PRO A 75 11.29 -8.66 0.56
C PRO A 75 9.91 -8.63 -0.13
N LEU A 76 8.88 -9.22 0.47
CA LEU A 76 7.51 -9.13 -0.06
C LEU A 76 6.96 -7.71 0.01
N PHE A 77 7.46 -6.87 0.92
CA PHE A 77 7.13 -5.44 1.01
C PHE A 77 7.24 -4.74 -0.35
N PHE A 78 8.38 -4.87 -1.02
CA PHE A 78 8.62 -4.19 -2.29
C PHE A 78 7.76 -4.76 -3.43
N LEU A 79 7.48 -6.07 -3.43
CA LEU A 79 6.59 -6.68 -4.41
C LEU A 79 5.13 -6.25 -4.20
N HIS A 80 4.67 -6.17 -2.96
CA HIS A 80 3.36 -5.64 -2.61
C HIS A 80 3.25 -4.17 -3.05
N HIS A 81 4.20 -3.33 -2.67
CA HIS A 81 4.19 -1.91 -3.03
C HIS A 81 4.34 -1.68 -4.54
N SER A 82 4.96 -2.57 -5.29
CA SER A 82 4.94 -2.51 -6.77
C SER A 82 3.51 -2.65 -7.31
N ASN A 83 2.68 -3.51 -6.72
CA ASN A 83 1.27 -3.64 -7.10
C ASN A 83 0.42 -2.45 -6.60
N VAL A 84 0.75 -1.88 -5.43
CA VAL A 84 0.13 -0.65 -4.91
C VAL A 84 0.42 0.52 -5.85
N GLU A 85 1.67 0.72 -6.28
CA GLU A 85 2.03 1.74 -7.27
C GLU A 85 1.32 1.54 -8.62
N ARG A 86 1.17 0.29 -9.08
CA ARG A 86 0.37 -0.03 -10.27
C ARG A 86 -1.08 0.44 -10.13
N GLN A 87 -1.69 0.29 -8.95
CA GLN A 87 -3.06 0.73 -8.69
C GLN A 87 -3.15 2.26 -8.67
N PHE A 88 -2.17 2.97 -8.10
CA PHE A 88 -2.13 4.44 -8.18
C PHE A 88 -2.01 4.94 -9.63
N ALA A 89 -1.14 4.33 -10.43
CA ALA A 89 -1.02 4.64 -11.85
C ALA A 89 -2.33 4.37 -12.61
N LEU A 90 -3.05 3.30 -12.25
CA LEU A 90 -4.36 2.99 -12.81
C LEU A 90 -5.40 4.06 -12.45
N TRP A 91 -5.44 4.53 -11.20
CA TRP A 91 -6.31 5.63 -10.80
C TRP A 91 -6.03 6.90 -11.62
N GLN A 92 -4.75 7.26 -11.78
CA GLN A 92 -4.38 8.41 -12.62
C GLN A 92 -4.82 8.24 -14.08
N ALA A 93 -4.74 7.02 -14.63
CA ALA A 93 -5.23 6.72 -15.98
C ALA A 93 -6.76 6.82 -16.07
N LEU A 94 -7.49 6.35 -15.06
CA LEU A 94 -8.95 6.48 -14.96
C LEU A 94 -9.36 7.95 -14.87
N GLN A 95 -8.67 8.76 -14.07
CA GLN A 95 -8.93 10.21 -13.98
C GLN A 95 -8.73 10.91 -15.33
N LYS A 96 -7.66 10.57 -16.07
CA LYS A 96 -7.46 11.08 -17.43
C LYS A 96 -8.60 10.67 -18.36
N HIS A 97 -9.08 9.43 -18.25
CA HIS A 97 -10.22 8.95 -19.03
C HIS A 97 -11.53 9.68 -18.67
N ARG A 98 -11.73 10.00 -17.39
CA ARG A 98 -12.88 10.78 -16.88
C ARG A 98 -12.81 12.28 -17.21
N GLY A 99 -11.67 12.78 -17.67
CA GLY A 99 -11.44 14.22 -17.85
C GLY A 99 -11.25 14.99 -16.54
N LEU A 100 -10.81 14.30 -15.48
CA LEU A 100 -10.63 14.83 -14.13
C LEU A 100 -9.14 15.05 -13.80
N PRO A 101 -8.83 15.91 -12.81
CA PRO A 101 -7.46 16.13 -12.38
C PRO A 101 -6.82 14.86 -11.81
N THR A 102 -5.53 14.69 -12.11
CA THR A 102 -4.66 13.63 -11.56
C THR A 102 -3.75 14.12 -10.44
N ARG A 103 -3.71 15.44 -10.23
CA ARG A 103 -2.82 16.06 -9.25
C ARG A 103 -3.44 15.98 -7.85
N PRO A 104 -2.61 15.76 -6.82
CA PRO A 104 -3.03 15.91 -5.44
C PRO A 104 -3.58 17.33 -5.17
N ASN A 105 -4.66 17.41 -4.40
CA ASN A 105 -5.31 18.66 -3.97
C ASN A 105 -5.44 18.79 -2.44
N CYS A 106 -4.85 17.87 -1.67
CA CYS A 106 -4.68 17.95 -0.22
C CYS A 106 -3.22 17.72 0.18
N GLY A 107 -2.90 18.06 1.43
CA GLY A 107 -1.54 17.91 1.96
C GLY A 107 -0.50 18.77 1.24
N LEU A 108 -0.93 19.84 0.56
CA LEU A 108 -0.08 20.61 -0.37
C LEU A 108 1.18 21.17 0.31
N ASN A 109 1.06 21.54 1.59
CA ASN A 109 2.16 22.00 2.42
C ASN A 109 3.27 20.95 2.61
N LEU A 110 2.96 19.65 2.51
CA LEU A 110 3.92 18.57 2.69
C LEU A 110 4.80 18.38 1.45
N PHE A 111 4.29 18.66 0.23
CA PHE A 111 5.06 18.50 -1.01
C PHE A 111 6.23 19.48 -1.15
N HIS A 112 6.29 20.52 -0.32
CA HIS A 112 7.38 21.50 -0.34
C HIS A 112 8.60 21.08 0.49
N ASN A 113 8.47 20.02 1.30
CA ASN A 113 9.56 19.51 2.12
C ASN A 113 10.13 18.24 1.46
N PRO A 114 11.46 18.14 1.27
CA PRO A 114 12.09 16.90 0.85
C PRO A 114 11.71 15.76 1.81
N MET A 115 11.23 14.64 1.27
CA MET A 115 10.87 13.48 2.08
C MET A 115 12.14 12.82 2.61
N GLU A 116 12.25 12.64 3.92
CA GLU A 116 13.34 11.87 4.50
C GLU A 116 13.14 10.36 4.29
N PRO A 117 14.21 9.58 4.07
CA PRO A 117 15.62 9.98 4.00
C PRO A 117 16.10 10.42 2.59
N PHE A 118 15.19 10.61 1.64
CA PHE A 118 15.54 10.92 0.24
C PHE A 118 16.14 12.31 0.04
N GLY A 119 15.82 13.26 0.92
CA GLY A 119 16.39 14.62 0.91
C GLY A 119 17.79 14.74 1.50
N CYS A 120 18.31 13.68 2.14
CA CYS A 120 19.60 13.72 2.83
C CYS A 120 20.79 13.80 1.85
N ALA A 121 21.81 14.59 2.22
CA ALA A 121 23.04 14.75 1.42
C ALA A 121 23.85 13.45 1.20
N HIS A 122 23.61 12.42 2.01
CA HIS A 122 24.27 11.12 1.90
C HIS A 122 23.47 10.10 1.08
N HIS A 123 22.33 10.50 0.50
CA HIS A 123 21.54 9.61 -0.35
C HIS A 123 22.35 9.24 -1.61
N PRO A 124 22.57 7.95 -1.90
CA PRO A 124 23.26 7.53 -3.13
C PRO A 124 22.50 8.03 -4.36
N ALA A 125 23.24 8.43 -5.40
CA ALA A 125 22.67 8.83 -6.70
C ALA A 125 22.07 7.65 -7.46
#